data_AF-A3V0Z2-F1
#
_entry.id   AF-A3V0Z2-F1
#
_cell.length_a   1.000
_cell.length_b   1.000
_cell.length_c   1.000
_cell.angle_alpha   90.00
_cell.angle_beta   90.00
_cell.angle_gamma   90.00
#
_symmetry.space_group_name_H-M   'P 1'
#
loop_
_entity.id
_entity.type
_entity.pdbx_description
1 polymer ?
#
loop_
_entity_poly.entity_id
_entity_poly.type
_entity_poly.pdbx_seq_one_letter_code
_entity_poly.pdbx_strand_id
1 'polypeptide(L)' 'MRRSRIRTFLRKVEEAIATGDQTVAIAALRAAQPELMRGVTKGVVHKNTAARKMSRLSARVKAIG' A
#
# COMPACT_ATOMS: atom_id res chain seq x y z
N MET A 1 -15.29 -5.90 -7.33
CA MET A 1 -15.34 -5.59 -5.88
C MET A 1 -13.98 -5.62 -5.14
N ARG A 2 -13.00 -6.49 -5.46
CA ARG A 2 -11.68 -6.50 -4.76
C ARG A 2 -10.67 -5.45 -5.25
N ARG A 3 -10.70 -5.11 -6.54
CA ARG A 3 -9.77 -4.13 -7.14
C ARG A 3 -9.98 -2.71 -6.58
N SER A 4 -11.23 -2.31 -6.35
CA SER A 4 -11.58 -1.02 -5.74
C SER A 4 -11.07 -0.94 -4.31
N ARG A 5 -11.30 -1.97 -3.49
CA ARG A 5 -10.82 -2.03 -2.10
C ARG A 5 -9.30 -1.86 -2.00
N ILE A 6 -8.53 -2.60 -2.80
CA ILE A 6 -7.06 -2.47 -2.83
C ILE A 6 -6.64 -1.05 -3.20
N ARG A 7 -7.30 -0.43 -4.19
CA ARG A 7 -7.00 0.96 -4.59
C ARG A 7 -7.30 1.95 -3.47
N THR A 8 -8.37 1.76 -2.70
CA THR A 8 -8.70 2.61 -1.54
C THR A 8 -7.60 2.55 -0.48
N PHE A 9 -7.11 1.35 -0.13
CA PHE A 9 -6.02 1.21 0.84
C PHE A 9 -4.71 1.85 0.35
N LEU A 10 -4.38 1.66 -0.93
CA LEU A 10 -3.19 2.30 -1.51
C LEU A 10 -3.30 3.84 -1.49
N ARG A 11 -4.49 4.39 -1.79
CA ARG A 11 -4.73 5.83 -1.72
C ARG A 11 -4.58 6.38 -0.30
N LYS A 12 -5.07 5.67 0.72
CA LYS A 12 -4.88 6.07 2.13
C LYS A 12 -3.40 6.16 2.52
N VAL A 13 -2.56 5.24 2.02
CA VAL A 13 -1.10 5.31 2.23
C VAL A 13 -0.51 6.53 1.54
N GLU A 14 -0.91 6.82 0.31
CA GLU A 14 -0.44 7.99 -0.44
C GLU A 14 -0.86 9.31 0.22
N GLU A 15 -2.08 9.39 0.75
CA GLU A 15 -2.59 10.53 1.52
C GLU A 15 -1.81 10.71 2.83
N ALA A 16 -1.57 9.63 3.58
CA ALA A 16 -0.74 9.68 4.79
C ALA A 16 0.69 10.14 4.50
N ILE A 17 1.28 9.68 3.39
CA ILE A 17 2.58 10.15 2.91
C ILE A 17 2.54 11.65 2.59
N ALA A 18 1.47 12.13 1.95
CA ALA A 18 1.33 13.53 1.59
C ALA A 18 1.18 14.45 2.81
N THR A 19 0.57 13.96 3.90
CA THR A 19 0.44 14.72 5.15
C THR A 19 1.74 14.81 5.97
N GLY A 20 2.77 14.01 5.63
CA GLY A 20 4.04 14.03 6.33
C GLY A 20 4.08 13.24 7.64
N ASP A 21 2.98 12.59 8.04
CA ASP A 21 2.94 11.78 9.27
C ASP A 21 3.45 10.35 9.01
N GLN A 22 4.70 10.11 9.42
CA GLN A 22 5.36 8.82 9.27
C GLN A 22 4.63 7.70 10.03
N THR A 23 4.07 7.98 11.21
CA THR A 23 3.43 6.96 12.04
C THR A 23 2.14 6.46 11.40
N VAL A 24 1.34 7.39 10.89
CA VAL A 24 0.09 7.10 10.16
C VAL A 24 0.41 6.39 8.85
N ALA A 25 1.47 6.80 8.14
CA ALA A 25 1.88 6.15 6.89
C ALA A 25 2.33 4.70 7.11
N ILE A 26 3.07 4.40 8.19
CA ILE A 26 3.45 3.02 8.56
C ILE A 26 2.21 2.19 8.91
N ALA A 27 1.28 2.74 9.70
CA ALA A 27 0.04 2.04 10.07
C ALA A 27 -0.82 1.73 8.83
N ALA A 28 -0.97 2.70 7.92
CA ALA A 28 -1.69 2.52 6.67
C ALA A 28 -1.01 1.48 5.76
N LEU A 29 0.32 1.48 5.67
CA LEU A 29 1.08 0.50 4.88
C LEU A 29 0.87 -0.93 5.41
N ARG A 30 0.92 -1.11 6.73
CA ARG A 30 0.64 -2.41 7.38
C ARG A 30 -0.78 -2.90 7.09
N ALA A 31 -1.77 -2.00 7.08
CA ALA A 31 -3.15 -2.36 6.72
C ALA A 31 -3.32 -2.68 5.23
N ALA A 32 -2.57 -2.03 4.34
CA ALA A 32 -2.63 -2.24 2.90
C ALA A 32 -2.01 -3.59 2.46
N GLN A 33 -0.97 -4.05 3.18
CA GLN A 33 -0.24 -5.27 2.85
C GLN A 33 -1.11 -6.54 2.74
N PRO A 34 -1.95 -6.92 3.73
CA PRO A 34 -2.79 -8.12 3.64
C PRO A 34 -3.84 -8.03 2.53
N GLU A 35 -4.41 -6.85 2.27
CA GLU A 35 -5.38 -6.63 1.19
C GLU A 35 -4.74 -6.80 -0.19
N LEU A 36 -3.53 -6.27 -0.37
CA LEU A 36 -2.77 -6.44 -1.61
C LEU A 36 -2.42 -7.91 -1.85
N MET A 37 -1.98 -8.63 -0.81
CA MET A 37 -1.65 -10.05 -0.90
C MET A 37 -2.88 -10.93 -1.18
N ARG A 38 -4.04 -10.61 -0.57
CA ARG A 38 -5.32 -11.23 -0.95
C ARG A 38 -5.64 -10.99 -2.44
N GLY A 39 -5.34 -9.79 -2.95
CA GLY A 39 -5.43 -9.48 -4.38
C GLY A 39 -4.56 -10.38 -5.26
N VAL A 40 -3.35 -10.72 -4.80
CA VAL A 40 -2.44 -11.64 -5.51
C VAL A 40 -2.99 -13.06 -5.52
N THR A 41 -3.41 -13.59 -4.37
CA THR A 41 -3.96 -14.97 -4.27
C THR A 41 -5.18 -15.21 -5.17
N LYS A 42 -5.93 -14.15 -5.48
CA LYS A 42 -7.14 -14.20 -6.30
C LYS A 42 -6.90 -13.76 -7.75
N GLY A 43 -5.65 -13.58 -8.16
CA GLY A 43 -5.29 -13.22 -9.54
C GLY A 43 -5.64 -11.78 -9.95
N VAL A 44 -6.03 -10.92 -9.01
CA VAL A 44 -6.41 -9.52 -9.31
C VAL A 44 -5.18 -8.67 -9.64
N VAL A 45 -4.03 -9.01 -9.05
CA VAL A 45 -2.76 -8.33 -9.24
C VAL A 45 -1.65 -9.37 -9.31
N HIS A 46 -0.73 -9.22 -10.26
CA HIS A 46 0.44 -10.08 -10.34
C HIS A 46 1.36 -9.89 -9.11
N LYS A 47 1.98 -10.96 -8.61
CA LYS A 47 2.90 -10.94 -7.45
C LYS A 47 3.97 -9.87 -7.59
N ASN A 48 4.62 -9.78 -8.76
CA ASN A 48 5.65 -8.77 -9.03
C ASN A 48 5.11 -7.33 -9.01
N THR A 49 3.87 -7.12 -9.44
CA THR A 49 3.24 -5.80 -9.38
C THR A 49 2.91 -5.41 -7.94
N ALA A 50 2.45 -6.34 -7.12
CA ALA A 50 2.27 -6.13 -5.69
C ALA A 50 3.61 -5.81 -4.99
N ALA A 51 4.64 -6.62 -5.24
CA ALA A 51 5.98 -6.42 -4.67
C ALA A 51 6.58 -5.05 -5.04
N ARG A 52 6.50 -4.66 -6.33
CA ARG A 52 6.96 -3.33 -6.78
C ARG A 52 6.22 -2.20 -6.10
N LYS A 53 4.90 -2.32 -5.92
CA LYS A 53 4.10 -1.29 -5.22
C LYS A 53 4.49 -1.18 -3.75
N MET A 54 4.63 -2.30 -3.04
CA MET A 54 5.06 -2.31 -1.64
C MET A 54 6.43 -1.66 -1.48
N SER A 55 7.41 -2.05 -2.29
CA SER A 55 8.77 -1.48 -2.24
C SER A 55 8.76 0.03 -2.45
N ARG A 56 8.03 0.53 -3.46
CA ARG A 56 7.93 1.97 -3.72
C ARG A 56 7.27 2.74 -2.57
N LEU A 57 6.19 2.20 -2.00
CA LEU A 57 5.52 2.85 -0.87
C LEU A 57 6.40 2.86 0.38
N SER A 58 7.05 1.74 0.72
CA SER A 58 7.97 1.68 1.85
C SER A 58 9.14 2.67 1.70
N ALA A 59 9.70 2.81 0.50
CA ALA A 59 10.74 3.80 0.23
C ALA A 59 10.25 5.24 0.45
N ARG A 60 9.02 5.56 0.00
CA ARG A 60 8.40 6.87 0.22
C ARG A 60 8.13 7.13 1.70
N VAL A 61 7.61 6.16 2.45
CA VAL A 61 7.38 6.30 3.90
C VAL A 61 8.71 6.53 4.64
N LYS A 62 9.78 5.84 4.23
CA LYS A 62 11.12 6.04 4.79
C LYS A 62 11.66 7.43 4.49
N ALA A 63 11.39 7.99 3.31
CA ALA A 63 11.91 9.29 2.89
C ALA A 63 11.28 10.50 3.61
N ILE A 64 10.16 10.31 4.32
CA ILE A 64 9.53 11.37 5.12
C ILE A 64 10.20 11.53 6.49
N GLY A 65 10.86 10.46 6.99
CA GLY A 65 11.53 10.43 8.29
C GLY A 65 13.02 10.65 8.20
#